data_AF-C4Z3E1-F1
#
_entry.id   AF-C4Z3E1-F1
#
_cell.length_a   1.000
_cell.length_b   1.000
_cell.length_c   1.000
_cell.angle_alpha   90.00
_cell.angle_beta   90.00
_cell.angle_gamma   90.00
#
_symmetry.space_group_name_H-M   'P 1'
#
loop_
_entity.id
_entity.type
_entity.pdbx_description
1 polymer ?
#
loop_
_entity_poly.entity_id
_entity_poly.type
_entity_poly.pdbx_seq_one_letter_code
_entity_poly.pdbx_strand_id
1 'polypeptide(L)'
;MKKTSTNNNSFSEKHPVANFVLGCFILFSLLIAISSLLFLFLSLIGKGLNQGAIFLKHFVSTTDKVIIVAMITGSVSIIGVVISSIIAKIIEYRYNVKKYMYDKRELPYEQFINMIYTIMEDTKKPNSLKMSESEMLKQVSEFSKGLTLWGSNRVVKKWLKYRKASQTQPSSENLILLEDIIYEIRRDVGQRKRLKKGDMLSFFINDIETIINSK
;
A
#
# COMPACT_ATOMS: atom_id res chain seq x y z
N MET A 1 -27.45 -4.71 62.37
CA MET A 1 -28.18 -4.60 61.08
C MET A 1 -27.32 -5.19 59.97
N LYS A 2 -27.70 -6.34 59.42
CA LYS A 2 -27.00 -7.00 58.29
C LYS A 2 -27.57 -6.45 56.99
N LYS A 3 -26.76 -5.73 56.20
CA LYS A 3 -27.11 -5.31 54.83
C LYS A 3 -27.07 -6.54 53.93
N THR A 4 -28.21 -6.99 53.44
CA THR A 4 -28.32 -8.01 52.39
C THR A 4 -28.00 -7.36 51.05
N SER A 5 -26.85 -7.70 50.46
CA SER A 5 -26.50 -7.34 49.09
C SER A 5 -27.36 -8.16 48.13
N THR A 6 -28.39 -7.54 47.55
CA THR A 6 -29.12 -8.12 46.42
C THR A 6 -28.20 -8.20 45.21
N ASN A 7 -27.83 -9.44 44.85
CA ASN A 7 -26.97 -9.75 43.73
C ASN A 7 -27.72 -9.47 42.40
N ASN A 8 -27.51 -8.28 41.83
CA ASN A 8 -28.13 -7.80 40.58
C ASN A 8 -27.43 -8.34 39.32
N ASN A 9 -26.99 -9.60 39.33
CA ASN A 9 -26.34 -10.19 38.17
C ASN A 9 -27.36 -10.43 37.05
N SER A 10 -27.03 -9.94 35.85
CA SER A 10 -27.85 -10.03 34.64
C SER A 10 -28.18 -11.49 34.32
N PHE A 11 -29.34 -11.75 33.70
CA PHE A 11 -29.74 -13.10 33.25
C PHE A 11 -28.66 -13.78 32.38
N SER A 12 -27.86 -12.97 31.66
CA SER A 12 -26.72 -13.42 30.86
C SER A 12 -25.61 -14.08 31.69
N GLU A 13 -25.43 -13.69 32.95
CA GLU A 13 -24.43 -14.26 33.87
C GLU A 13 -24.95 -15.50 34.61
N LYS A 14 -26.29 -15.66 34.71
CA LYS A 14 -26.93 -16.80 35.40
C LYS A 14 -27.09 -18.04 34.52
N HIS A 15 -27.28 -17.88 33.20
CA HIS A 15 -27.53 -19.00 32.27
C HIS A 15 -26.72 -18.88 30.96
N PRO A 16 -25.40 -19.14 30.98
CA PRO A 16 -24.52 -18.93 29.83
C PRO A 16 -24.86 -19.82 28.62
N VAL A 17 -25.30 -21.07 28.85
CA VAL A 17 -25.65 -22.02 27.78
C VAL A 17 -26.93 -21.60 27.05
N ALA A 18 -27.94 -21.11 27.77
CA ALA A 18 -29.20 -20.65 27.18
C ALA A 18 -28.99 -19.40 26.31
N ASN A 19 -28.14 -18.47 26.76
CA ASN A 19 -27.81 -17.27 26.00
C ASN A 19 -27.00 -17.59 24.74
N PHE A 20 -26.09 -18.58 24.81
CA PHE A 20 -25.34 -19.07 23.64
C PHE A 20 -26.28 -19.68 22.58
N VAL A 21 -27.21 -20.53 23.01
CA VAL A 21 -28.20 -21.16 22.12
C VAL A 21 -29.11 -20.10 21.48
N LEU A 22 -29.61 -19.14 22.26
CA LEU A 22 -30.41 -18.02 21.75
C LEU A 22 -29.63 -17.19 20.72
N GLY A 23 -28.34 -16.92 21.00
CA GLY A 23 -27.43 -16.25 20.09
C GLY A 23 -27.27 -17.00 18.75
N CYS A 24 -27.07 -18.33 18.79
CA CYS A 24 -26.99 -19.15 17.59
C CYS A 24 -28.28 -19.12 16.76
N PHE A 25 -29.45 -19.16 17.40
CA PHE A 25 -30.74 -19.05 16.71
C PHE A 25 -30.92 -17.69 16.03
N ILE A 26 -30.54 -16.59 16.69
CA ILE A 26 -30.59 -15.24 16.11
C ILE A 26 -29.64 -15.12 14.92
N LEU A 27 -28.43 -15.70 15.02
CA LEU A 27 -27.45 -15.67 13.94
C LEU A 27 -27.94 -16.46 12.71
N PHE A 28 -28.54 -17.63 12.95
CA PHE A 28 -29.09 -18.46 11.88
C PHE A 28 -30.30 -17.81 11.18
N SER A 29 -31.20 -17.20 11.94
CA SER A 29 -32.35 -16.48 11.36
C SER A 29 -31.91 -15.26 10.54
N LEU A 30 -30.87 -14.55 10.98
CA LEU A 30 -30.28 -13.43 10.26
C LEU A 30 -29.64 -13.88 8.94
N LEU A 31 -28.94 -15.02 8.92
CA LEU A 31 -28.38 -15.59 7.69
C LEU A 31 -29.47 -15.97 6.68
N ILE A 32 -30.57 -16.59 7.15
CA ILE A 32 -31.71 -16.94 6.29
C ILE A 32 -32.35 -15.69 5.70
N ALA A 33 -32.54 -14.64 6.51
CA ALA A 33 -33.12 -13.38 6.04
C ALA A 33 -32.28 -12.73 4.94
N ILE A 34 -30.94 -12.70 5.10
CA ILE A 34 -30.02 -12.17 4.08
C ILE A 34 -30.08 -13.00 2.79
N SER A 35 -30.08 -14.33 2.90
CA SER A 35 -30.17 -15.23 1.75
C SER A 35 -31.47 -15.04 0.96
N SER A 36 -32.60 -14.92 1.68
CA SER A 36 -33.91 -14.66 1.08
C SER A 36 -33.96 -13.31 0.36
N LEU A 37 -33.40 -12.25 0.96
CA LEU A 37 -33.31 -10.93 0.33
C LEU A 37 -32.49 -10.97 -0.97
N LEU A 38 -31.35 -11.68 -0.94
CA LEU A 38 -30.47 -11.83 -2.11
C LEU A 38 -31.17 -12.62 -3.23
N PHE A 39 -31.90 -13.67 -2.89
CA PHE A 39 -32.69 -14.44 -3.85
C PHE A 39 -33.79 -13.60 -4.50
N LEU A 40 -34.52 -12.79 -3.72
CA LEU A 40 -35.53 -11.88 -4.24
C LEU A 40 -34.93 -10.86 -5.21
N PHE A 41 -33.77 -10.29 -4.86
CA PHE A 41 -33.06 -9.34 -5.72
C PHE A 41 -32.65 -9.97 -7.06
N LEU A 42 -32.07 -11.17 -7.04
CA LEU A 42 -31.71 -11.91 -8.25
C LEU A 42 -32.94 -12.24 -9.12
N SER A 43 -34.05 -12.63 -8.49
CA SER A 43 -35.31 -12.95 -9.18
C SER A 43 -35.90 -11.72 -9.88
N LEU A 44 -35.86 -10.55 -9.24
CA LEU A 44 -36.31 -9.28 -9.83
C LEU A 44 -35.48 -8.91 -11.06
N ILE A 45 -34.15 -9.05 -10.99
CA ILE A 45 -33.26 -8.81 -12.13
C ILE A 45 -33.58 -9.78 -13.26
N GLY A 46 -33.71 -11.07 -12.98
CA GLY A 46 -34.01 -12.09 -13.99
C GLY A 46 -35.32 -11.82 -14.74
N LYS A 47 -36.38 -11.44 -14.02
CA LYS A 47 -37.66 -11.06 -14.63
C LYS A 47 -37.53 -9.81 -15.50
N GLY A 48 -36.80 -8.80 -15.04
CA GLY A 48 -36.55 -7.58 -15.80
C GLY A 48 -35.80 -7.85 -17.11
N LEU A 49 -34.77 -8.69 -17.07
CA LEU A 49 -34.00 -9.09 -18.25
C LEU A 49 -34.86 -9.85 -19.27
N ASN A 50 -35.68 -10.80 -18.79
CA ASN A 50 -36.58 -11.56 -19.67
C ASN A 50 -37.61 -10.67 -20.35
N GLN A 51 -38.22 -9.74 -19.60
CA GLN A 51 -39.17 -8.78 -20.16
C GLN A 51 -38.50 -7.86 -21.19
N GLY A 52 -37.30 -7.38 -20.90
CA GLY A 52 -36.51 -6.58 -21.84
C GLY A 52 -36.17 -7.35 -23.13
N ALA A 53 -35.82 -8.64 -23.01
CA ALA A 53 -35.52 -9.48 -24.15
C ALA A 53 -36.77 -9.72 -25.03
N ILE A 54 -37.95 -9.90 -24.44
CA ILE A 54 -39.21 -10.03 -25.17
C ILE A 54 -39.54 -8.73 -25.92
N PHE A 55 -39.38 -7.58 -25.27
CA PHE A 55 -39.57 -6.28 -25.90
C PHE A 55 -38.61 -6.07 -27.08
N LEU A 56 -37.32 -6.39 -26.91
CA LEU A 56 -36.32 -6.29 -27.97
C LEU A 56 -36.64 -7.21 -29.14
N LYS A 57 -37.08 -8.44 -28.89
CA LYS A 57 -37.51 -9.38 -29.95
C LYS A 57 -38.66 -8.79 -30.77
N HIS A 58 -39.68 -8.26 -30.10
CA HIS A 58 -40.83 -7.63 -30.76
C HIS A 58 -40.42 -6.37 -31.55
N PHE A 59 -39.52 -5.56 -31.00
CA PHE A 59 -38.99 -4.36 -31.66
C PHE A 59 -38.21 -4.72 -32.93
N VAL A 60 -37.29 -5.69 -32.84
CA VAL A 60 -36.47 -6.15 -33.97
C VAL A 60 -37.32 -6.79 -35.06
N SER A 61 -38.37 -7.54 -34.71
CA SER A 61 -39.24 -8.18 -35.71
C SER A 61 -40.14 -7.21 -36.47
N THR A 62 -40.40 -6.02 -35.92
CA THR A 62 -41.36 -5.05 -36.47
C THR A 62 -40.68 -3.88 -37.19
N THR A 63 -39.38 -3.69 -36.97
CA THR A 63 -38.64 -2.51 -37.44
C THR A 63 -37.77 -2.81 -38.66
N ASP A 64 -37.65 -1.84 -39.57
CA ASP A 64 -36.79 -1.96 -40.74
C ASP A 64 -35.30 -2.14 -40.38
N LYS A 65 -34.62 -2.98 -41.16
CA LYS A 65 -33.21 -3.33 -40.97
C LYS A 65 -32.28 -2.11 -40.89
N VAL A 66 -32.55 -1.05 -41.67
CA VAL A 66 -31.73 0.17 -41.69
C VAL A 66 -31.76 0.89 -40.34
N ILE A 67 -32.94 1.01 -39.73
CA ILE A 67 -33.13 1.66 -38.44
C ILE A 67 -32.43 0.86 -37.33
N ILE A 68 -32.52 -0.48 -37.39
CA ILE A 68 -31.85 -1.37 -36.44
C ILE A 68 -30.33 -1.16 -36.46
N VAL A 69 -29.70 -1.12 -37.65
CA VAL A 69 -28.25 -0.92 -37.78
C VAL A 69 -27.82 0.45 -37.23
N ALA A 70 -28.60 1.51 -37.50
CA ALA A 70 -28.33 2.84 -36.96
C ALA A 70 -28.40 2.88 -35.42
N MET A 71 -29.42 2.25 -34.83
CA MET A 71 -29.60 2.16 -33.38
C MET A 71 -28.48 1.35 -32.71
N ILE A 72 -28.04 0.24 -33.31
CA ILE A 72 -26.90 -0.53 -32.80
C ILE A 72 -25.64 0.33 -32.81
N THR A 73 -25.39 1.03 -33.92
CA THR A 73 -24.19 1.88 -34.06
C THR A 73 -24.17 3.00 -33.02
N GLY A 74 -25.28 3.71 -32.84
CA GLY A 74 -25.42 4.74 -31.81
C GLY A 74 -25.23 4.18 -30.39
N SER A 75 -25.85 3.03 -30.10
CA SER A 75 -25.76 2.37 -28.79
C SER A 75 -24.34 1.91 -28.47
N VAL A 76 -23.66 1.25 -29.42
CA VAL A 76 -22.28 0.79 -29.27
C VAL A 76 -21.33 1.98 -29.06
N SER A 77 -21.55 3.09 -29.77
CA SER A 77 -20.75 4.31 -29.59
C SER A 77 -20.87 4.87 -28.18
N ILE A 78 -22.09 5.02 -27.66
CA ILE A 78 -22.33 5.57 -26.31
C ILE A 78 -21.73 4.64 -25.26
N ILE A 79 -22.02 3.33 -25.36
CA ILE A 79 -21.52 2.32 -24.41
C ILE A 79 -19.98 2.29 -24.43
N GLY A 80 -19.37 2.32 -25.62
CA GLY A 80 -17.92 2.34 -25.78
C GLY A 80 -17.27 3.53 -25.08
N VAL A 81 -17.77 4.74 -25.33
CA VAL A 81 -17.26 5.97 -24.70
C VAL A 81 -17.40 5.91 -23.17
N VAL A 82 -18.54 5.46 -22.65
CA VAL A 82 -18.78 5.39 -21.21
C VAL A 82 -17.85 4.38 -20.55
N ILE A 83 -17.72 3.16 -21.09
CA ILE A 83 -16.83 2.12 -20.56
C ILE A 83 -15.37 2.59 -20.61
N SER A 84 -14.92 3.15 -21.75
CA SER A 84 -13.56 3.67 -21.89
C SER A 84 -13.27 4.80 -20.90
N SER A 85 -14.23 5.70 -20.66
CA SER A 85 -14.10 6.78 -19.67
C SER A 85 -13.94 6.23 -18.24
N ILE A 86 -14.74 5.22 -17.87
CA ILE A 86 -14.64 4.58 -16.55
C ILE A 86 -13.27 3.91 -16.36
N ILE A 87 -12.83 3.13 -17.36
CA ILE A 87 -11.53 2.45 -17.32
C ILE A 87 -10.39 3.47 -17.23
N ALA A 88 -10.45 4.54 -18.03
CA ALA A 88 -9.49 5.62 -17.99
C ALA A 88 -9.41 6.24 -16.59
N LYS A 89 -10.55 6.50 -15.94
CA LYS A 89 -10.57 7.06 -14.58
C LYS A 89 -9.96 6.13 -13.54
N ILE A 90 -10.18 4.81 -13.66
CA ILE A 90 -9.59 3.81 -12.77
C ILE A 90 -8.06 3.78 -12.93
N ILE A 91 -7.57 3.80 -14.17
CA ILE A 91 -6.13 3.82 -14.48
C ILE A 91 -5.49 5.12 -13.97
N GLU A 92 -6.13 6.26 -14.27
CA GLU A 92 -5.70 7.59 -13.85
C GLU A 92 -5.60 7.67 -12.32
N TYR A 93 -6.61 7.19 -11.59
CA TYR A 93 -6.57 7.14 -10.13
C TYR A 93 -5.37 6.33 -9.61
N ARG A 94 -5.16 5.12 -10.15
CA ARG A 94 -4.02 4.27 -9.76
C ARG A 94 -2.68 4.91 -10.08
N TYR A 95 -2.57 5.61 -11.21
CA TYR A 95 -1.38 6.33 -11.60
C TYR A 95 -1.13 7.52 -10.69
N ASN A 96 -2.14 8.35 -10.42
CA ASN A 96 -2.04 9.54 -9.58
C ASN A 96 -1.64 9.18 -8.15
N VAL A 97 -2.19 8.11 -7.57
CA VAL A 97 -1.79 7.63 -6.25
C VAL A 97 -0.32 7.20 -6.24
N LYS A 98 0.15 6.49 -7.26
CA LYS A 98 1.56 6.09 -7.36
C LYS A 98 2.48 7.29 -7.52
N LYS A 99 2.13 8.22 -8.42
CA LYS A 99 2.87 9.46 -8.65
C LYS A 99 2.98 10.27 -7.36
N TYR A 100 1.86 10.48 -6.67
CA TYR A 100 1.84 11.17 -5.39
C TYR A 100 2.77 10.51 -4.35
N MET A 101 2.78 9.18 -4.26
CA MET A 101 3.69 8.46 -3.37
C MET A 101 5.16 8.61 -3.78
N TYR A 102 5.47 8.66 -5.08
CA TYR A 102 6.83 8.92 -5.57
C TYR A 102 7.28 10.33 -5.22
N ASP A 103 6.46 11.33 -5.51
CA ASP A 103 6.74 12.74 -5.24
C ASP A 103 6.98 12.99 -3.74
N LYS A 104 6.24 12.29 -2.86
CA LYS A 104 6.45 12.39 -1.40
C LYS A 104 7.67 11.63 -0.88
N ARG A 105 8.12 10.59 -1.58
CA ARG A 105 9.30 9.80 -1.23
C ARG A 105 10.61 10.42 -1.69
N GLU A 106 10.56 11.27 -2.71
CA GLU A 106 11.72 12.00 -3.22
C GLU A 106 12.45 12.72 -2.08
N LEU A 107 11.74 13.53 -1.31
CA LEU A 107 12.33 14.31 -0.21
C LEU A 107 13.08 13.45 0.84
N PRO A 108 12.49 12.43 1.49
CA PRO A 108 13.24 11.61 2.46
C PRO A 108 14.38 10.83 1.81
N TYR A 109 14.25 10.42 0.56
CA TYR A 109 15.33 9.69 -0.12
C TYR A 109 16.48 10.61 -0.52
N GLU A 110 16.19 11.83 -0.94
CA GLU A 110 17.19 12.88 -1.14
C GLU A 110 17.92 13.20 0.16
N GLN A 111 17.18 13.40 1.27
CA GLN A 111 17.77 13.61 2.60
C GLN A 111 18.74 12.50 3.00
N PHE A 112 18.41 11.23 2.71
CA PHE A 112 19.30 10.10 2.98
C PHE A 112 20.59 10.17 2.16
N ILE A 113 20.49 10.44 0.86
CA ILE A 113 21.65 10.54 -0.02
C ILE A 113 22.51 11.74 0.35
N ASN A 114 21.91 12.90 0.63
CA ASN A 114 22.60 14.10 1.10
C ASN A 114 23.34 13.84 2.41
N MET A 115 22.74 13.08 3.34
CA MET A 115 23.41 12.69 4.58
C MET A 115 24.66 11.84 4.31
N ILE A 116 24.60 10.89 3.36
CA ILE A 116 25.79 10.10 2.98
C ILE A 116 26.88 10.99 2.39
N TYR A 117 26.55 11.86 1.43
CA TYR A 117 27.52 12.78 0.82
C TYR A 117 28.12 13.74 1.85
N THR A 118 27.29 14.29 2.74
CA THR A 118 27.76 15.20 3.78
C THR A 118 28.75 14.50 4.72
N ILE A 119 28.43 13.28 5.17
CA ILE A 119 29.36 12.48 6.00
C ILE A 119 30.68 12.23 5.27
N MET A 120 30.64 11.89 3.99
CA MET A 120 31.86 11.66 3.23
C MET A 120 32.70 12.91 3.03
N GLU A 121 32.08 14.04 2.67
CA GLU A 121 32.81 15.30 2.51
C GLU A 121 33.44 15.71 3.85
N ASP A 122 32.72 15.48 4.95
CA ASP A 122 33.21 15.77 6.29
C ASP A 122 34.43 14.93 6.69
N THR A 123 34.53 13.69 6.20
CA THR A 123 35.73 12.85 6.44
C THR A 123 37.01 13.46 5.83
N LYS A 124 36.88 14.30 4.80
CA LYS A 124 38.00 14.98 4.13
C LYS A 124 38.40 16.30 4.79
N LYS A 125 37.55 16.85 5.68
CA LYS A 125 37.78 18.14 6.33
C LYS A 125 38.71 18.01 7.55
N PRO A 126 39.47 19.07 7.89
CA PRO A 126 40.21 19.12 9.15
C PRO A 126 39.24 19.09 10.33
N ASN A 127 39.69 18.53 11.47
CA ASN A 127 38.83 18.28 12.64
C ASN A 127 38.06 19.50 13.17
N SER A 128 38.56 20.72 12.96
CA SER A 128 37.91 21.97 13.37
C SER A 128 36.70 22.36 12.51
N LEU A 129 36.58 21.82 11.30
CA LEU A 129 35.51 22.08 10.34
C LEU A 129 34.57 20.88 10.16
N LYS A 130 34.74 19.84 10.99
CA LYS A 130 33.89 18.66 10.97
C LYS A 130 32.52 18.96 11.55
N MET A 131 31.52 18.31 10.99
CA MET A 131 30.14 18.36 11.41
C MET A 131 30.00 17.93 12.87
N SER A 132 29.19 18.65 13.62
CA SER A 132 28.91 18.32 15.01
C SER A 132 28.01 17.07 15.13
N GLU A 133 28.12 16.35 16.24
CA GLU A 133 27.28 15.17 16.51
C GLU A 133 25.79 15.52 16.51
N SER A 134 25.41 16.70 17.03
CA SER A 134 24.03 17.16 17.05
C SER A 134 23.46 17.39 15.64
N GLU A 135 24.28 17.89 14.72
CA GLU A 135 23.91 18.09 13.33
C GLU A 135 23.74 16.75 12.59
N MET A 136 24.62 15.78 12.83
CA MET A 136 24.45 14.43 12.31
C MET A 136 23.17 13.75 12.83
N LEU A 137 22.87 13.89 14.13
CA LEU A 137 21.63 13.38 14.73
C LEU A 137 20.39 14.05 14.15
N LYS A 138 20.47 15.35 13.83
CA LYS A 138 19.39 16.08 13.18
C LYS A 138 19.10 15.51 11.79
N GLN A 139 20.12 15.28 10.95
CA GLN A 139 19.93 14.69 9.62
C GLN A 139 19.31 13.28 9.68
N VAL A 140 19.81 12.45 10.60
CA VAL A 140 19.26 11.10 10.84
C VAL A 140 17.80 11.16 11.28
N SER A 141 17.45 12.13 12.14
CA SER A 141 16.10 12.35 12.65
C SER A 141 15.15 12.82 11.55
N GLU A 142 15.57 13.78 10.72
CA GLU A 142 14.79 14.29 9.59
C GLU A 142 14.49 13.18 8.57
N PHE A 143 15.52 12.41 8.20
CA PHE A 143 15.33 11.23 7.35
C PHE A 143 14.36 10.22 7.99
N SER A 144 14.55 9.90 9.28
CA SER A 144 13.69 8.91 9.97
C SER A 144 12.23 9.37 10.05
N LYS A 145 11.97 10.68 10.23
CA LYS A 145 10.62 11.26 10.18
C LYS A 145 9.99 11.07 8.81
N GLY A 146 10.71 11.42 7.74
CA GLY A 146 10.22 11.26 6.38
C GLY A 146 9.99 9.78 6.01
N LEU A 147 10.87 8.88 6.46
CA LEU A 147 10.72 7.44 6.26
C LEU A 147 9.52 6.87 7.02
N THR A 148 9.21 7.39 8.21
CA THR A 148 8.02 6.98 8.99
C THR A 148 6.72 7.34 8.27
N LEU A 149 6.69 8.49 7.59
CA LEU A 149 5.49 8.96 6.87
C LEU A 149 5.32 8.30 5.50
N TRP A 150 6.40 8.24 4.71
CA TRP A 150 6.31 7.93 3.27
C TRP A 150 7.16 6.74 2.83
N GLY A 151 8.03 6.23 3.71
CA GLY A 151 8.93 5.13 3.41
C GLY A 151 8.20 3.82 3.13
N SER A 152 8.68 3.05 2.16
CA SER A 152 8.14 1.70 1.98
C SER A 152 8.58 0.79 3.12
N ASN A 153 7.74 -0.22 3.39
CA ASN A 153 8.06 -1.27 4.37
C ASN A 153 9.41 -1.95 4.11
N ARG A 154 9.88 -2.00 2.86
CA ARG A 154 11.17 -2.62 2.52
C ARG A 154 12.33 -1.73 2.94
N VAL A 155 12.27 -0.44 2.63
CA VAL A 155 13.30 0.55 3.04
C VAL A 155 13.32 0.66 4.56
N VAL A 156 12.16 0.76 5.21
CA VAL A 156 12.05 0.81 6.69
C VAL A 156 12.73 -0.38 7.35
N LYS A 157 12.47 -1.60 6.86
CA LYS A 157 13.13 -2.81 7.41
C LYS A 157 14.64 -2.79 7.26
N LYS A 158 15.17 -2.33 6.11
CA LYS A 158 16.61 -2.22 5.87
C LYS A 158 17.24 -1.14 6.75
N TRP A 159 16.58 0.00 6.91
CA TRP A 159 17.01 1.07 7.81
C TRP A 159 17.08 0.61 9.27
N LEU A 160 16.04 -0.08 9.75
CA LEU A 160 16.04 -0.65 11.11
C LEU A 160 17.16 -1.67 11.32
N LYS A 161 17.46 -2.49 10.30
CA LYS A 161 18.59 -3.43 10.36
C LYS A 161 19.93 -2.69 10.46
N TYR A 162 20.13 -1.67 9.63
CA TYR A 162 21.32 -0.82 9.67
C TYR A 162 21.48 -0.14 11.03
N ARG A 163 20.43 0.49 11.56
CA ARG A 163 20.45 1.19 12.86
C ARG A 163 20.85 0.29 14.03
N LYS A 164 20.40 -0.97 14.03
CA LYS A 164 20.80 -1.96 15.04
C LYS A 164 22.27 -2.35 14.91
N ALA A 165 22.72 -2.65 13.68
CA ALA A 165 24.09 -3.07 13.42
C ALA A 165 25.12 -1.94 13.69
N SER A 166 24.76 -0.68 13.41
CA SER A 166 25.62 0.48 13.65
C SER A 166 25.88 0.76 15.13
N GLN A 167 25.06 0.23 16.05
CA GLN A 167 25.22 0.46 17.50
C GLN A 167 26.25 -0.46 18.15
N THR A 168 26.45 -1.66 17.60
CA THR A 168 27.29 -2.70 18.24
C THR A 168 28.77 -2.60 17.87
N GLN A 169 29.11 -2.12 16.65
CA GLN A 169 30.46 -1.65 16.24
C GLN A 169 30.45 -1.28 14.73
N PRO A 170 31.26 -0.31 14.29
CA PRO A 170 31.45 -0.03 12.87
C PRO A 170 32.17 -1.20 12.19
N SER A 171 31.53 -1.79 11.18
CA SER A 171 32.07 -2.91 10.40
C SER A 171 31.83 -2.73 8.90
N SER A 172 32.58 -3.47 8.08
CA SER A 172 32.33 -3.56 6.63
C SER A 172 30.93 -4.10 6.30
N GLU A 173 30.29 -4.80 7.23
CA GLU A 173 28.89 -5.24 7.11
C GLU A 173 27.91 -4.06 7.13
N ASN A 174 28.19 -3.01 7.92
CA ASN A 174 27.35 -1.80 7.96
C ASN A 174 27.34 -1.07 6.61
N LEU A 175 28.46 -1.08 5.88
CA LEU A 175 28.54 -0.52 4.53
C LEU A 175 27.66 -1.29 3.54
N ILE A 176 27.66 -2.63 3.62
CA ILE A 176 26.78 -3.47 2.79
C ILE A 176 25.31 -3.23 3.12
N LEU A 177 24.98 -3.01 4.40
CA LEU A 177 23.62 -2.65 4.82
C LEU A 177 23.19 -1.28 4.29
N LEU A 178 24.12 -0.32 4.22
CA LEU A 178 23.89 0.98 3.58
C LEU A 178 23.57 0.81 2.09
N GLU A 179 24.35 -0.02 1.38
CA GLU A 179 24.13 -0.33 -0.03
C GLU A 179 22.74 -0.95 -0.27
N ASP A 180 22.33 -1.86 0.61
CA ASP A 180 21.01 -2.48 0.57
C ASP A 180 19.86 -1.47 0.71
N ILE A 181 20.04 -0.43 1.54
CA ILE A 181 19.06 0.65 1.68
C ILE A 181 18.97 1.44 0.37
N ILE A 182 20.11 1.81 -0.23
CA ILE A 182 20.16 2.54 -1.51
C ILE A 182 19.43 1.76 -2.61
N TYR A 183 19.61 0.44 -2.67
CA TYR A 183 18.91 -0.38 -3.67
C TYR A 183 17.41 -0.46 -3.45
N GLU A 184 16.94 -0.54 -2.20
CA GLU A 184 15.50 -0.52 -1.94
C GLU A 184 14.87 0.85 -2.24
N ILE A 185 15.59 1.95 -1.98
CA ILE A 185 15.22 3.30 -2.41
C ILE A 185 15.13 3.37 -3.94
N ARG A 186 16.18 2.92 -4.65
CA ARG A 186 16.22 2.87 -6.12
C ARG A 186 15.06 2.08 -6.70
N ARG A 187 14.76 0.93 -6.10
CA ARG A 187 13.63 0.09 -6.48
C ARG A 187 12.30 0.80 -6.26
N ASP A 188 12.17 1.59 -5.20
CA ASP A 188 11.00 2.41 -4.94
C ASP A 188 10.85 3.58 -5.90
N VAL A 189 11.91 4.09 -6.53
CA VAL A 189 11.82 5.11 -7.60
C VAL A 189 11.82 4.52 -9.02
N GLY A 190 11.71 3.20 -9.15
CA GLY A 190 11.56 2.50 -10.43
C GLY A 190 12.83 1.84 -10.98
N GLN A 191 13.98 2.02 -10.34
CA GLN A 191 15.26 1.42 -10.72
C GLN A 191 15.42 0.02 -10.09
N ARG A 192 14.93 -1.01 -10.78
CA ARG A 192 14.87 -2.39 -10.24
C ARG A 192 16.16 -3.19 -10.39
N LYS A 193 17.03 -2.81 -11.33
CA LYS A 193 18.26 -3.56 -11.59
C LYS A 193 19.28 -3.27 -10.49
N ARG A 194 19.79 -4.34 -9.90
CA ARG A 194 20.88 -4.29 -8.92
C ARG A 194 22.21 -4.44 -9.65
N LEU A 195 23.21 -3.67 -9.27
CA LEU A 195 24.59 -3.85 -9.75
C LEU A 195 25.31 -4.87 -8.86
N LYS A 196 26.59 -5.13 -9.12
CA LYS A 196 27.37 -6.02 -8.25
C LYS A 196 27.52 -5.36 -6.88
N LYS A 197 27.79 -6.20 -5.89
CA LYS A 197 28.00 -5.76 -4.51
C LYS A 197 29.21 -4.84 -4.46
N GLY A 198 29.05 -3.64 -3.91
CA GLY A 198 30.10 -2.61 -3.85
C GLY A 198 29.99 -1.55 -4.95
N ASP A 199 29.32 -1.84 -6.07
CA ASP A 199 29.23 -0.91 -7.21
C ASP A 199 28.49 0.37 -6.87
N MET A 200 27.54 0.35 -5.93
CA MET A 200 26.87 1.60 -5.50
C MET A 200 27.65 2.32 -4.42
N LEU A 201 28.48 1.61 -3.69
CA LEU A 201 29.34 2.19 -2.67
C LEU A 201 30.60 2.80 -3.28
N SER A 202 30.99 2.42 -4.50
CA SER A 202 32.15 3.00 -5.21
C SER A 202 31.95 4.47 -5.59
N PHE A 203 30.71 4.94 -5.70
CA PHE A 203 30.42 6.39 -5.79
C PHE A 203 30.89 7.16 -4.56
N PHE A 204 31.02 6.48 -3.43
CA PHE A 204 31.23 7.06 -2.12
C PHE A 204 32.61 6.74 -1.53
N ILE A 205 33.12 5.55 -1.77
CA ILE A 205 34.33 5.01 -1.15
C ILE A 205 35.23 4.47 -2.26
N ASN A 206 36.37 5.11 -2.47
CA ASN A 206 37.32 4.75 -3.52
C ASN A 206 37.87 3.33 -3.33
N ASP A 207 38.14 2.92 -2.08
CA ASP A 207 38.74 1.62 -1.75
C ASP A 207 37.70 0.53 -1.45
N ILE A 208 36.48 0.64 -1.97
CA ILE A 208 35.41 -0.29 -1.59
C ILE A 208 35.69 -1.74 -1.99
N GLU A 209 36.35 -1.95 -3.13
CA GLU A 209 36.67 -3.29 -3.62
C GLU A 209 37.65 -4.01 -2.69
N THR A 210 38.63 -3.30 -2.12
CA THR A 210 39.58 -3.88 -1.17
C THR A 210 38.90 -4.21 0.17
N ILE A 211 38.00 -3.34 0.64
CA ILE A 211 37.23 -3.55 1.88
C ILE A 211 36.28 -4.76 1.76
N ILE A 212 35.63 -4.94 0.62
CA ILE A 212 34.67 -6.03 0.40
C ILE A 212 35.39 -7.38 0.13
N ASN A 213 36.53 -7.36 -0.56
CA ASN A 213 37.30 -8.56 -0.92
C ASN A 213 38.30 -9.01 0.16
N SER A 214 38.56 -8.21 1.20
CA SER A 214 39.44 -8.59 2.33
C SER A 214 38.86 -9.64 3.29
N LYS A 215 37.85 -10.40 2.86
CA LYS A 215 37.10 -11.36 3.68
C LYS A 215 37.29 -12.79 3.20
#